data_AF-A0A961US59-F1
#
_entry.id   AF-A0A961US59-F1
#
_cell.length_a   1.000
_cell.length_b   1.000
_cell.length_c   1.000
_cell.angle_alpha   90.00
_cell.angle_beta   90.00
_cell.angle_gamma   90.00
#
_symmetry.space_group_name_H-M   'P 1'
#
loop_
_entity.id
_entity.type
_entity.pdbx_description
1 polymer ?
#
loop_
_entity_poly.entity_id
_entity_poly.type
_entity_poly.pdbx_seq_one_letter_code
_entity_poly.pdbx_strand_id
1 'polypeptide(L)'
;MKKSLAAPVAALSAVLAATAPAFAQSLDQQINDGFASATGWFVNFIFSPFPGTSFPWIVAWLVIAATIFTLYFGFIQFRAFPHSISLVKGDYSDPNDAGEVSHFQALATALSGTVGLGNIAGVAVAVGIGGPGATFWMILAGLMGMASKFTECTLGVKYRNEYQNGTVSGGPMYYMTKGFAQRGLPAGKFMAILFSIFCIFGAFGGGNMFQA
;
A
#
# COMPACT_ATOMS: atom_id res chain seq x y z
N MET A 1 60.47 -5.82 24.54
CA MET A 1 59.36 -5.07 25.16
C MET A 1 58.28 -4.74 24.11
N LYS A 2 57.44 -5.71 23.70
CA LYS A 2 56.33 -5.50 22.73
C LYS A 2 55.11 -6.39 23.07
N LYS A 3 54.68 -6.40 24.32
CA LYS A 3 53.45 -7.11 24.74
C LYS A 3 52.75 -6.31 25.84
N SER A 4 52.01 -5.24 25.52
CA SER A 4 51.02 -4.69 26.48
C SER A 4 50.05 -3.62 25.95
N LEU A 5 49.75 -3.54 24.65
CA LEU A 5 48.78 -2.54 24.14
C LEU A 5 47.65 -3.12 23.27
N ALA A 6 47.73 -4.38 22.83
CA ALA A 6 46.71 -4.98 21.96
C ALA A 6 45.44 -5.45 22.71
N ALA A 7 45.57 -5.87 23.97
CA ALA A 7 44.45 -6.38 24.77
C ALA A 7 43.39 -5.30 25.13
N PRO A 8 43.74 -4.08 25.57
CA PRO A 8 42.73 -3.07 25.90
C PRO A 8 42.02 -2.51 24.66
N VAL A 9 42.68 -2.47 23.50
CA VAL A 9 42.07 -2.01 22.23
C VAL A 9 41.06 -3.03 21.69
N ALA A 10 41.35 -4.33 21.79
CA ALA A 10 40.42 -5.40 21.42
C ALA A 10 39.20 -5.47 22.35
N ALA A 11 39.38 -5.22 23.65
CA ALA A 11 38.27 -5.15 24.60
C ALA A 11 37.39 -3.93 24.36
N LEU A 12 37.97 -2.75 24.07
CA LEU A 12 37.21 -1.53 23.78
C LEU A 12 36.41 -1.62 22.47
N SER A 13 36.97 -2.28 21.44
CA SER A 13 36.30 -2.51 20.16
C SER A 13 35.22 -3.60 20.25
N ALA A 14 35.40 -4.63 21.09
CA ALA A 14 34.35 -5.60 21.39
C ALA A 14 33.19 -4.99 22.21
N VAL A 15 33.49 -4.07 23.14
CA VAL A 15 32.47 -3.33 23.91
C VAL A 15 31.71 -2.36 23.01
N LEU A 16 32.37 -1.64 22.09
CA LEU A 16 31.70 -0.79 21.09
C LEU A 16 30.82 -1.61 20.12
N ALA A 17 31.29 -2.79 19.71
CA ALA A 17 30.55 -3.69 18.81
C ALA A 17 29.34 -4.34 19.50
N ALA A 18 29.37 -4.52 20.82
CA ALA A 18 28.26 -5.06 21.61
C ALA A 18 27.25 -4.00 22.07
N THR A 19 27.65 -2.73 22.22
CA THR A 19 26.74 -1.64 22.62
C THR A 19 26.03 -0.99 21.43
N ALA A 20 26.59 -1.04 20.22
CA ALA A 20 25.93 -0.58 19.00
C ALA A 20 24.58 -1.29 18.71
N PRO A 21 24.46 -2.64 18.78
CA PRO A 21 23.17 -3.32 18.58
C PRO A 21 22.18 -3.06 19.73
N ALA A 22 22.66 -2.88 20.96
CA ALA A 22 21.81 -2.57 22.10
C ALA A 22 21.22 -1.14 22.05
N PHE A 23 21.98 -0.17 21.51
CA PHE A 23 21.51 1.20 21.28
C PHE A 23 20.57 1.30 20.07
N ALA A 24 20.79 0.50 19.03
CA ALA A 24 19.84 0.35 17.92
C ALA A 24 18.50 -0.24 18.39
N GLN A 25 18.52 -1.32 19.18
CA GLN A 25 17.32 -1.91 19.76
C GLN A 25 16.54 -0.94 20.67
N SER A 26 17.22 -0.04 21.38
CA SER A 26 16.56 0.94 22.25
C SER A 26 15.97 2.12 21.47
N LEU A 27 16.60 2.56 20.38
CA LEU A 27 16.05 3.54 19.45
C LEU A 27 14.82 2.99 18.71
N ASP A 28 14.90 1.77 18.21
CA ASP A 28 13.79 1.10 17.53
C ASP A 28 12.57 0.97 18.46
N GLN A 29 12.80 0.57 19.72
CA GLN A 29 11.75 0.49 20.72
C GLN A 29 11.14 1.87 21.02
N GLN A 30 11.95 2.92 21.18
CA GLN A 30 11.45 4.29 21.41
C GLN A 30 10.66 4.83 20.22
N ILE A 31 11.10 4.57 18.99
CA ILE A 31 10.38 4.95 17.77
C ILE A 31 9.06 4.19 17.69
N ASN A 32 9.08 2.89 17.96
CA ASN A 32 7.88 2.07 17.94
C ASN A 32 6.86 2.49 19.01
N ASP A 33 7.32 2.76 20.23
CA ASP A 33 6.46 3.22 21.33
C ASP A 33 5.91 4.63 21.06
N GLY A 34 6.72 5.52 20.48
CA GLY A 34 6.29 6.85 20.05
C GLY A 34 5.26 6.78 18.91
N PHE A 35 5.48 5.93 17.91
CA PHE A 35 4.55 5.70 16.81
C PHE A 35 3.24 5.05 17.30
N ALA A 36 3.34 4.06 18.18
CA ALA A 36 2.20 3.38 18.79
C ALA A 36 1.37 4.35 19.66
N SER A 37 2.02 5.25 20.40
CA SER A 37 1.33 6.29 21.16
C SER A 37 0.57 7.26 20.25
N ALA A 38 1.20 7.71 19.15
CA ALA A 38 0.61 8.67 18.23
C ALA A 38 -0.53 8.08 17.37
N THR A 39 -0.40 6.83 16.94
CA THR A 39 -1.31 6.19 15.96
C THR A 39 -2.19 5.10 16.55
N GLY A 40 -1.88 4.60 17.75
CA GLY A 40 -2.57 3.44 18.35
C GLY A 40 -4.05 3.67 18.56
N TRP A 41 -4.47 4.88 18.94
CA TRP A 41 -5.90 5.21 19.05
C TRP A 41 -6.63 5.05 17.69
N PHE A 42 -5.99 5.43 16.59
CA PHE A 42 -6.55 5.32 15.24
C PHE A 42 -6.54 3.88 14.76
N VAL A 43 -5.42 3.17 14.95
CA VAL A 43 -5.28 1.75 14.59
C VAL A 43 -6.31 0.90 15.34
N ASN A 44 -6.45 1.10 16.65
CA ASN A 44 -7.45 0.41 17.47
C ASN A 44 -8.87 0.76 17.04
N PHE A 45 -9.12 2.02 16.64
CA PHE A 45 -10.41 2.42 16.12
C PHE A 45 -10.74 1.68 14.82
N ILE A 46 -9.86 1.71 13.80
CA ILE A 46 -10.13 1.10 12.49
C ILE A 46 -10.21 -0.43 12.56
N PHE A 47 -9.41 -1.07 13.41
CA PHE A 47 -9.42 -2.53 13.58
C PHE A 47 -10.36 -2.99 14.70
N SER A 48 -11.18 -2.10 15.25
CA SER A 48 -12.15 -2.50 16.27
C SER A 48 -13.13 -3.56 15.70
N PRO A 49 -13.45 -4.60 16.48
CA PRO A 49 -14.37 -5.61 16.04
C PRO A 49 -15.79 -5.06 15.91
N PHE A 50 -16.55 -5.60 14.95
CA PHE A 50 -17.98 -5.35 14.89
C PHE A 50 -18.66 -5.94 16.14
N PRO A 51 -19.61 -5.23 16.78
CA PRO A 51 -20.24 -5.68 18.03
C PRO A 51 -20.71 -7.13 17.96
N GLY A 52 -20.21 -7.98 18.86
CA GLY A 52 -20.55 -9.40 18.93
C GLY A 52 -19.75 -10.35 18.02
N THR A 53 -18.73 -9.86 17.32
CA THR A 53 -17.85 -10.69 16.47
C THR A 53 -16.38 -10.34 16.70
N SER A 54 -15.45 -11.16 16.20
CA SER A 54 -14.02 -10.82 16.11
C SER A 54 -13.66 -10.13 14.79
N PHE A 55 -14.65 -9.82 13.95
CA PHE A 55 -14.43 -9.33 12.59
C PHE A 55 -14.19 -7.81 12.57
N PRO A 56 -13.04 -7.31 12.09
CA PRO A 56 -12.77 -5.87 12.08
C PRO A 56 -13.72 -5.12 11.15
N TRP A 57 -14.29 -4.01 11.61
CA TRP A 57 -15.28 -3.27 10.81
C TRP A 57 -14.67 -2.64 9.54
N ILE A 58 -13.37 -2.31 9.52
CA ILE A 58 -12.69 -1.82 8.31
C ILE A 58 -12.71 -2.87 7.19
N VAL A 59 -12.61 -4.16 7.53
CA VAL A 59 -12.67 -5.24 6.55
C VAL A 59 -14.09 -5.34 5.99
N ALA A 60 -15.12 -5.24 6.84
CA ALA A 60 -16.52 -5.14 6.38
C ALA A 60 -16.69 -3.99 5.39
N TRP A 61 -16.19 -2.80 5.74
CA TRP A 61 -16.28 -1.61 4.90
C TRP A 61 -15.66 -1.82 3.51
N LEU A 62 -14.46 -2.40 3.45
CA LEU A 62 -13.77 -2.69 2.19
C LEU A 62 -14.52 -3.73 1.35
N VAL A 63 -15.03 -4.80 1.97
CA VAL A 63 -15.81 -5.85 1.28
C VAL A 63 -17.11 -5.28 0.72
N ILE A 64 -17.82 -4.44 1.49
CA ILE A 64 -19.06 -3.79 1.03
C ILE A 64 -18.77 -2.88 -0.17
N ALA A 65 -17.75 -2.02 -0.09
CA ALA A 65 -17.37 -1.15 -1.19
C ALA A 65 -17.00 -1.96 -2.46
N ALA A 66 -16.20 -3.00 -2.30
CA ALA A 66 -15.82 -3.88 -3.41
C ALA A 66 -17.01 -4.62 -4.03
N THR A 67 -17.98 -5.04 -3.20
CA THR A 67 -19.24 -5.63 -3.67
C THR A 67 -20.05 -4.63 -4.48
N ILE A 68 -20.21 -3.40 -3.98
CA ILE A 68 -20.92 -2.33 -4.68
C ILE A 68 -20.27 -2.04 -6.04
N PHE A 69 -18.95 -1.86 -6.09
CA PHE A 69 -18.25 -1.62 -7.36
C PHE A 69 -18.37 -2.81 -8.31
N THR A 70 -18.22 -4.03 -7.79
CA THR A 70 -18.41 -5.26 -8.58
C THR A 70 -19.79 -5.29 -9.22
N LEU A 71 -20.86 -5.05 -8.46
CA LEU A 71 -22.22 -5.09 -8.99
C LEU A 71 -22.51 -3.91 -9.93
N TYR A 72 -22.11 -2.70 -9.55
CA TYR A 72 -22.33 -1.46 -10.32
C TYR A 72 -21.66 -1.52 -11.70
N PHE A 73 -20.43 -2.00 -11.78
CA PHE A 73 -19.72 -2.17 -13.05
C PHE A 73 -20.02 -3.52 -13.74
N GLY A 74 -20.96 -4.29 -13.21
CA GLY A 74 -21.37 -5.57 -13.77
C GLY A 74 -20.21 -6.57 -13.86
N PHE A 75 -19.62 -6.94 -12.73
CA PHE A 75 -18.56 -7.95 -12.66
C PHE A 75 -17.40 -7.68 -13.61
N ILE A 76 -16.97 -6.42 -13.68
CA ILE A 76 -15.93 -5.92 -14.59
C ILE A 76 -14.63 -6.72 -14.51
N GLN A 77 -14.30 -7.24 -13.33
CA GLN A 77 -13.12 -8.07 -13.10
C GLN A 77 -13.09 -9.35 -13.95
N PHE A 78 -14.24 -9.89 -14.36
CA PHE A 78 -14.30 -11.05 -15.25
C PHE A 78 -14.46 -10.62 -16.71
N ARG A 79 -15.23 -9.55 -16.97
CA ARG A 79 -15.51 -9.07 -18.34
C ARG A 79 -14.31 -8.41 -19.01
N ALA A 80 -13.58 -7.58 -18.27
CA ALA A 80 -12.45 -6.81 -18.81
C ALA A 80 -11.12 -7.58 -18.76
N PHE A 81 -11.07 -8.76 -18.12
CA PHE A 81 -9.83 -9.54 -17.98
C PHE A 81 -9.19 -9.88 -19.34
N PRO A 82 -9.91 -10.39 -20.36
CA PRO A 82 -9.31 -10.66 -21.67
C PRO A 82 -8.77 -9.39 -22.34
N HIS A 83 -9.51 -8.27 -22.23
CA HIS A 83 -9.08 -6.99 -22.80
C HIS A 83 -7.81 -6.48 -22.13
N SER A 84 -7.71 -6.62 -20.79
CA SER A 84 -6.51 -6.22 -20.05
C SER A 84 -5.25 -6.96 -20.51
N ILE A 85 -5.36 -8.24 -20.87
CA ILE A 85 -4.24 -9.01 -21.42
C ILE A 85 -3.83 -8.47 -22.79
N SER A 86 -4.77 -8.12 -23.67
CA SER A 86 -4.44 -7.52 -24.96
C SER A 86 -3.79 -6.14 -24.83
N LEU A 87 -4.22 -5.31 -23.87
CA LEU A 87 -3.55 -4.04 -23.58
C LEU A 87 -2.08 -4.24 -23.19
N VAL A 88 -1.82 -5.20 -22.29
CA VAL A 88 -0.47 -5.48 -21.76
C VAL A 88 0.43 -6.14 -22.82
N LYS A 89 -0.14 -6.94 -23.72
CA LYS A 89 0.57 -7.50 -24.89
C LYS A 89 0.93 -6.44 -25.93
N GLY A 90 0.26 -5.29 -25.89
CA GLY A 90 0.49 -4.19 -26.82
C GLY A 90 -0.36 -4.24 -28.09
N ASP A 91 -1.40 -5.09 -28.13
CA ASP A 91 -2.34 -5.17 -29.26
C ASP A 91 -3.06 -3.83 -29.52
N TYR A 92 -3.08 -2.96 -28.51
CA TYR A 92 -3.73 -1.64 -28.50
C TYR A 92 -2.75 -0.49 -28.22
N SER A 93 -1.43 -0.71 -28.33
CA SER A 93 -0.44 0.35 -28.09
C SER A 93 -0.30 1.23 -29.34
N ASP A 94 -0.65 2.52 -29.27
CA ASP A 94 -0.32 3.51 -30.30
C ASP A 94 0.89 4.36 -29.86
N PRO A 95 1.94 4.52 -30.69
CA PRO A 95 3.05 5.44 -30.41
C PRO A 95 2.65 6.91 -30.19
N ASN A 96 1.45 7.31 -30.61
CA ASN A 96 0.92 8.66 -30.44
C ASN A 96 0.01 8.81 -29.21
N ASP A 97 -0.23 7.74 -28.46
CA ASP A 97 -1.07 7.80 -27.26
C ASP A 97 -0.42 8.64 -26.16
N ALA A 98 -1.24 9.45 -25.49
CA ALA A 98 -0.78 10.30 -24.40
C ALA A 98 -0.44 9.50 -23.13
N GLY A 99 0.85 9.42 -22.80
CA GLY A 99 1.36 8.81 -21.58
C GLY A 99 2.89 8.73 -21.55
N GLU A 100 3.47 8.69 -20.35
CA GLU A 100 4.94 8.60 -20.17
C GLU A 100 5.49 7.17 -20.33
N VAL A 101 4.64 6.17 -20.09
CA VAL A 101 5.03 4.76 -19.97
C VAL A 101 4.06 3.87 -20.73
N SER A 102 4.56 2.76 -21.26
CA SER A 102 3.71 1.76 -21.92
C SER A 102 2.78 1.06 -20.93
N HIS A 103 1.71 0.43 -21.43
CA HIS A 103 0.80 -0.37 -20.60
C HIS A 103 1.53 -1.45 -19.77
N PHE A 104 2.51 -2.12 -20.37
CA PHE A 104 3.32 -3.12 -19.66
C PHE A 104 4.19 -2.48 -18.57
N GLN A 105 4.83 -1.34 -18.84
CA GLN A 105 5.63 -0.64 -17.84
C GLN A 105 4.78 -0.16 -16.68
N ALA A 106 3.60 0.42 -16.96
CA ALA A 106 2.65 0.82 -15.92
C ALA A 106 2.22 -0.36 -15.05
N LEU A 107 1.92 -1.51 -15.67
CA LEU A 107 1.60 -2.75 -14.94
C LEU A 107 2.79 -3.22 -14.08
N ALA A 108 4.00 -3.25 -14.65
CA ALA A 108 5.20 -3.70 -13.96
C ALA A 108 5.51 -2.82 -12.74
N THR A 109 5.38 -1.49 -12.86
CA THR A 109 5.54 -0.55 -11.76
C THR A 109 4.47 -0.73 -10.67
N ALA A 110 3.21 -0.99 -11.05
CA ALA A 110 2.16 -1.25 -10.08
C ALA A 110 2.36 -2.59 -9.36
N LEU A 111 2.80 -3.63 -10.09
CA LEU A 111 3.10 -4.95 -9.53
C LEU A 111 4.32 -4.92 -8.61
N SER A 112 5.38 -4.19 -8.96
CA SER A 112 6.56 -4.09 -8.09
C SER A 112 6.23 -3.44 -6.75
N GLY A 113 5.30 -2.48 -6.71
CA GLY A 113 4.84 -1.85 -5.47
C GLY A 113 3.88 -2.71 -4.63
N THR A 114 3.28 -3.76 -5.19
CA THR A 114 2.25 -4.58 -4.53
C THR A 114 2.69 -6.02 -4.26
N VAL A 115 3.74 -6.50 -4.93
CA VAL A 115 4.36 -7.80 -4.69
C VAL A 115 5.61 -7.58 -3.84
N GLY A 116 5.59 -8.07 -2.61
CA GLY A 116 6.72 -7.98 -1.71
C GLY A 116 6.70 -9.05 -0.62
N LEU A 117 7.56 -8.87 0.38
CA LEU A 117 7.68 -9.76 1.55
C LEU A 117 6.33 -10.06 2.21
N GLY A 118 5.42 -9.07 2.26
CA GLY A 118 4.08 -9.21 2.79
C GLY A 118 3.23 -10.28 2.09
N ASN A 119 3.42 -10.51 0.79
CA ASN A 119 2.64 -11.53 0.07
C ASN A 119 3.15 -12.95 0.34
N ILE A 120 4.40 -13.11 0.78
CA ILE A 120 4.99 -14.42 1.09
C ILE A 120 4.83 -14.70 2.59
N ALA A 121 5.38 -13.82 3.44
CA ALA A 121 5.32 -13.96 4.89
C ALA A 121 3.91 -13.75 5.44
N GLY A 122 3.16 -12.78 4.91
CA GLY A 122 1.79 -12.50 5.36
C GLY A 122 0.82 -13.65 5.04
N VAL A 123 0.97 -14.31 3.88
CA VAL A 123 0.20 -15.52 3.57
C VAL A 123 0.56 -16.65 4.53
N ALA A 124 1.85 -16.86 4.81
CA ALA A 124 2.28 -17.90 5.75
C ALA A 124 1.72 -17.67 7.16
N VAL A 125 1.74 -16.43 7.66
CA VAL A 125 1.15 -16.06 8.96
C VAL A 125 -0.37 -16.22 8.95
N ALA A 126 -1.04 -15.77 7.90
CA ALA A 126 -2.50 -15.86 7.77
C ALA A 126 -2.98 -17.32 7.74
N VAL A 127 -2.28 -18.20 7.02
CA VAL A 127 -2.59 -19.64 6.99
C VAL A 127 -2.20 -20.31 8.30
N GLY A 128 -1.09 -19.92 8.91
CA GLY A 128 -0.64 -20.45 10.20
C GLY A 128 -1.63 -20.19 11.33
N ILE A 129 -2.21 -18.99 11.38
CA ILE A 129 -3.18 -18.59 12.42
C ILE A 129 -4.60 -18.97 12.03
N GLY A 130 -5.00 -18.76 10.78
CA GLY A 130 -6.38 -18.94 10.29
C GLY A 130 -6.68 -20.33 9.72
N GLY A 131 -5.68 -21.21 9.62
CA GLY A 131 -5.82 -22.54 9.03
C GLY A 131 -5.91 -22.52 7.49
N PRO A 132 -6.10 -23.69 6.87
CA PRO A 132 -6.08 -23.84 5.40
C PRO A 132 -7.23 -23.09 4.70
N GLY A 133 -8.32 -22.79 5.42
CA GLY A 133 -9.43 -22.01 4.90
C GLY A 133 -9.09 -20.54 4.62
N ALA A 134 -8.03 -19.99 5.23
CA ALA A 134 -7.62 -18.60 5.04
C ALA A 134 -7.29 -18.30 3.56
N THR A 135 -6.64 -19.24 2.86
CA THR A 135 -6.26 -19.07 1.45
C THR A 135 -7.46 -18.86 0.55
N PHE A 136 -8.55 -19.60 0.76
CA PHE A 136 -9.79 -19.44 0.00
C PHE A 136 -10.34 -18.00 0.14
N TRP A 137 -10.40 -17.49 1.36
CA TRP A 137 -10.88 -16.13 1.63
C TRP A 137 -9.95 -15.05 1.09
N MET A 138 -8.63 -15.26 1.12
CA MET A 138 -7.66 -14.33 0.52
C MET A 138 -7.85 -14.22 -1.00
N ILE A 139 -8.07 -15.34 -1.70
CA ILE A 139 -8.36 -15.35 -3.13
C ILE A 139 -9.66 -14.59 -3.41
N LEU A 140 -10.72 -14.87 -2.66
CA LEU A 140 -12.01 -14.20 -2.84
C LEU A 140 -11.91 -12.69 -2.60
N ALA A 141 -11.21 -12.27 -1.54
CA ALA A 141 -10.95 -10.86 -1.25
C ALA A 141 -10.14 -10.19 -2.38
N GLY A 142 -9.14 -10.89 -2.93
CA GLY A 142 -8.39 -10.41 -4.10
C GLY A 142 -9.26 -10.22 -5.34
N LEU A 143 -10.14 -11.19 -5.63
CA LEU A 143 -11.08 -11.10 -6.76
C LEU A 143 -12.04 -9.91 -6.62
N MET A 144 -12.55 -9.66 -5.42
CA MET A 144 -13.40 -8.51 -5.12
C MET A 144 -12.63 -7.19 -5.20
N GLY A 145 -11.38 -7.18 -4.72
CA GLY A 145 -10.49 -6.02 -4.74
C GLY A 145 -10.17 -5.50 -6.15
N MET A 146 -10.19 -6.38 -7.17
CA MET A 146 -9.97 -5.96 -8.56
C MET A 146 -10.97 -4.90 -9.04
N ALA A 147 -12.25 -5.00 -8.66
CA ALA A 147 -13.25 -4.01 -9.04
C ALA A 147 -13.00 -2.65 -8.38
N SER A 148 -12.58 -2.66 -7.11
CA SER A 148 -12.18 -1.45 -6.39
C SER A 148 -10.96 -0.79 -7.04
N LYS A 149 -9.93 -1.57 -7.36
CA LYS A 149 -8.73 -1.06 -8.02
C LYS A 149 -9.01 -0.55 -9.44
N PHE A 150 -9.85 -1.24 -10.20
CA PHE A 150 -10.31 -0.74 -11.50
C PHE A 150 -10.96 0.64 -11.38
N THR A 151 -11.82 0.83 -10.37
CA THR A 151 -12.49 2.12 -10.11
C THR A 151 -11.49 3.22 -9.76
N GLU A 152 -10.54 2.92 -8.87
CA GLU A 152 -9.48 3.85 -8.45
C GLU A 152 -8.59 4.28 -9.62
N CYS A 153 -8.10 3.32 -10.42
CA CYS A 153 -7.26 3.59 -11.58
C CYS A 153 -8.02 4.38 -12.66
N THR A 154 -9.29 4.04 -12.91
CA THR A 154 -10.12 4.76 -13.88
C THR A 154 -10.31 6.21 -13.49
N LEU A 155 -10.59 6.49 -12.20
CA LEU A 155 -10.66 7.86 -11.69
C LEU A 155 -9.30 8.56 -11.74
N GLY A 156 -8.22 7.84 -11.43
CA GLY A 156 -6.85 8.34 -11.50
C GLY A 156 -6.47 8.84 -12.88
N VAL A 157 -6.85 8.10 -13.93
CA VAL A 157 -6.62 8.50 -15.33
C VAL A 157 -7.57 9.62 -15.74
N LYS A 158 -8.87 9.55 -15.41
CA LYS A 158 -9.87 10.57 -15.76
C LYS A 158 -9.52 11.96 -15.21
N TYR A 159 -8.92 12.03 -14.03
CA TYR A 159 -8.59 13.29 -13.34
C TYR A 159 -7.09 13.61 -13.33
N ARG A 160 -6.27 12.93 -14.16
CA ARG A 160 -4.84 13.19 -14.22
C ARG A 160 -4.54 14.63 -14.67
N ASN A 161 -3.39 15.14 -14.26
CA ASN A 161 -2.79 16.38 -14.76
C ASN A 161 -1.73 16.00 -15.79
N GLU A 162 -1.73 16.70 -16.92
CA GLU A 162 -0.66 16.66 -17.90
C GLU A 162 0.02 18.03 -17.86
N TYR A 163 1.31 18.04 -17.55
CA TYR A 163 2.11 19.23 -17.41
C TYR A 163 2.81 19.58 -18.73
N GLN A 164 3.23 20.84 -18.88
CA GLN A 164 3.83 21.34 -20.13
C GLN A 164 5.17 20.67 -20.50
N ASN A 165 5.86 20.10 -19.52
CA ASN A 165 7.07 19.31 -19.69
C ASN A 165 6.78 17.85 -20.12
N GLY A 166 5.52 17.52 -20.41
CA GLY A 166 5.08 16.17 -20.77
C GLY A 166 4.86 15.25 -19.57
N THR A 167 5.09 15.71 -18.32
CA THR A 167 4.90 14.84 -17.17
C THR A 167 3.43 14.69 -16.79
N VAL A 168 3.07 13.54 -16.24
CA VAL A 168 1.70 13.19 -15.87
C VAL A 168 1.62 12.87 -14.39
N SER A 169 0.62 13.44 -13.71
CA SER A 169 0.34 13.09 -12.31
C SER A 169 -1.13 12.82 -12.10
N GLY A 170 -1.44 11.64 -11.58
CA GLY A 170 -2.79 11.19 -11.30
C GLY A 170 -2.87 10.48 -9.96
N GLY A 171 -4.09 10.13 -9.56
CA GLY A 171 -4.36 9.38 -8.34
C GLY A 171 -5.37 10.04 -7.41
N PRO A 172 -5.53 9.49 -6.19
CA PRO A 172 -6.60 9.87 -5.28
C PRO A 172 -6.60 11.32 -4.86
N MET A 173 -5.44 11.90 -4.59
CA MET A 173 -5.28 13.32 -4.29
C MET A 173 -5.86 14.24 -5.38
N TYR A 174 -5.75 13.85 -6.66
CA TYR A 174 -6.27 14.63 -7.78
C TYR A 174 -7.76 14.40 -8.05
N TYR A 175 -8.24 13.14 -8.01
CA TYR A 175 -9.67 12.91 -8.23
C TYR A 175 -10.52 13.35 -7.03
N MET A 176 -9.98 13.37 -5.81
CA MET A 176 -10.70 13.93 -4.65
C MET A 176 -10.83 15.44 -4.76
N THR A 177 -9.75 16.15 -5.14
CA THR A 177 -9.82 17.61 -5.33
C THR A 177 -10.71 18.00 -6.51
N LYS A 178 -10.46 17.44 -7.69
CA LYS A 178 -11.19 17.79 -8.91
C LYS A 178 -12.61 17.21 -8.93
N GLY A 179 -12.79 15.96 -8.54
CA GLY A 179 -14.09 15.28 -8.56
C GLY A 179 -15.08 15.87 -7.55
N PHE A 180 -14.63 16.26 -6.35
CA PHE A 180 -15.51 16.94 -5.39
C PHE A 180 -15.79 18.38 -5.82
N ALA A 181 -14.82 19.08 -6.39
CA ALA A 181 -15.04 20.43 -6.93
C ALA A 181 -16.10 20.43 -8.04
N GLN A 182 -16.08 19.44 -8.93
CA GLN A 182 -17.13 19.27 -9.96
C GLN A 182 -18.52 19.00 -9.37
N ARG A 183 -18.60 18.41 -8.17
CA ARG A 183 -19.85 18.17 -7.45
C ARG A 183 -20.25 19.30 -6.50
N GLY A 184 -19.50 20.41 -6.48
CA GLY A 184 -19.75 21.55 -5.59
C GLY A 184 -19.47 21.26 -4.11
N LEU A 185 -18.70 20.21 -3.79
CA LEU A 185 -18.39 19.83 -2.41
C LEU A 185 -17.01 20.37 -1.99
N PRO A 186 -16.92 21.21 -0.93
CA PRO A 186 -15.66 21.84 -0.53
C PRO A 186 -14.67 20.87 0.16
N ALA A 187 -15.11 19.67 0.55
CA ALA A 187 -14.31 18.71 1.32
C ALA A 187 -13.14 18.07 0.55
N GLY A 188 -13.14 18.13 -0.78
CA GLY A 188 -12.16 17.41 -1.62
C GLY A 188 -10.70 17.76 -1.37
N LYS A 189 -10.40 19.05 -1.11
CA LYS A 189 -9.03 19.51 -0.80
C LYS A 189 -8.54 18.98 0.54
N PHE A 190 -9.39 19.04 1.57
CA PHE A 190 -9.04 18.53 2.89
C PHE A 190 -8.78 17.02 2.87
N MET A 191 -9.65 16.25 2.22
CA MET A 191 -9.51 14.80 2.09
C MET A 191 -8.25 14.41 1.30
N ALA A 192 -7.92 15.15 0.24
CA ALA A 192 -6.70 14.91 -0.53
C ALA A 192 -5.43 15.12 0.30
N ILE A 193 -5.37 16.20 1.09
CA ILE A 193 -4.24 16.48 1.99
C ILE A 193 -4.10 15.37 3.03
N LEU A 194 -5.20 14.99 3.67
CA LEU A 194 -5.20 13.93 4.68
C LEU A 194 -4.73 12.59 4.10
N PHE A 195 -5.24 12.23 2.91
CA PHE A 195 -4.82 11.01 2.21
C PHE A 195 -3.32 11.04 1.86
N SER A 196 -2.81 12.16 1.35
CA SER A 196 -1.39 12.29 1.02
C SER A 196 -0.49 12.11 2.26
N ILE A 197 -0.87 12.69 3.40
CA ILE A 197 -0.14 12.50 4.66
C ILE A 197 -0.10 11.02 5.06
N PHE A 198 -1.25 10.34 5.05
CA PHE A 198 -1.31 8.92 5.40
C PHE A 198 -0.56 8.03 4.41
N CYS A 199 -0.60 8.34 3.11
CA CYS A 199 0.17 7.61 2.12
C CYS A 199 1.68 7.77 2.30
N ILE A 200 2.17 8.97 2.64
CA ILE A 200 3.59 9.20 2.89
C ILE A 200 4.07 8.35 4.08
N PHE A 201 3.39 8.45 5.23
CA PHE A 201 3.76 7.66 6.41
C PHE A 201 3.58 6.15 6.19
N GLY A 202 2.51 5.75 5.52
CA GLY A 202 2.27 4.36 5.16
C GLY A 202 3.34 3.79 4.23
N ALA A 203 3.84 4.60 3.29
CA ALA A 203 4.92 4.21 2.38
C ALA A 203 6.26 4.00 3.12
N PHE A 204 6.58 4.82 4.13
CA PHE A 204 7.76 4.58 4.97
C PHE A 204 7.63 3.29 5.79
N GLY A 205 6.48 3.06 6.43
CA GLY A 205 6.27 1.87 7.25
C GLY A 205 6.21 0.58 6.42
N GLY A 206 5.21 0.46 5.55
CA GLY A 206 4.98 -0.77 4.78
C GLY A 206 5.84 -0.89 3.51
N GLY A 207 6.19 0.24 2.90
CA GLY A 207 6.95 0.27 1.64
C GLY A 207 8.47 0.19 1.83
N ASN A 208 9.00 0.72 2.94
CA ASN A 208 10.43 0.75 3.22
C ASN A 208 10.79 -0.15 4.41
N MET A 209 10.39 0.20 5.64
CA MET A 209 10.85 -0.49 6.86
C MET A 209 10.45 -1.97 6.93
N PHE A 210 9.26 -2.32 6.44
CA PHE A 210 8.80 -3.72 6.42
C PHE A 210 9.37 -4.55 5.25
N GLN A 211 9.88 -3.89 4.21
CA GLN A 211 10.39 -4.56 3.00
C GLN A 211 11.93 -4.56 2.90
N ALA A 212 12.62 -3.69 3.64
CA ALA A 212 14.08 -3.60 3.76
C ALA A 212 14.66 -4.72 4.65
#